data_AF-A0A7R9ETR0-F1
#
_entry.id   AF-A0A7R9ETR0-F1
#
_cell.length_a   1.000
_cell.length_b   1.000
_cell.length_c   1.000
_cell.angle_alpha   90.00
_cell.angle_beta   90.00
_cell.angle_gamma   90.00
#
_symmetry.space_group_name_H-M   'P 1'
#
loop_
_entity.id
_entity.type
_entity.pdbx_description
1 polymer ?
#
loop_
_entity_poly.entity_id
_entity_poly.type
_entity_poly.pdbx_seq_one_letter_code
_entity_poly.pdbx_strand_id
1 'polypeptide(L)'
;MVTGKRWLVQIPSHNIFSGLSPENYSKVMQVLKHSILATDLSVYFQLRPRFFSLVESREYSWGLQEHRELLRSMLMTASDIAASSKPWPVQQRVARLVTAEFIVQGDKERNELNIQPQALMDRERQHELPQLQIRWISDICLPLYNSIGQMNPKLNAMAEGALSNMKSWAQMTSDPINQKGVSVSDHETI
;
A
#
# COMPACT_ATOMS: atom_id res chain seq x y z
N MET A 1 -7.65 -7.33 -12.75
CA MET A 1 -6.49 -6.45 -13.03
C MET A 1 -5.37 -7.09 -13.87
N VAL A 2 -5.00 -8.37 -13.70
CA VAL A 2 -3.89 -8.99 -14.47
C VAL A 2 -4.12 -9.07 -15.99
N THR A 3 -5.37 -9.24 -16.42
CA THR A 3 -5.75 -9.28 -17.85
C THR A 3 -5.53 -7.94 -18.56
N GLY A 4 -5.84 -6.81 -17.92
CA GLY A 4 -5.74 -5.47 -18.50
C GLY A 4 -4.33 -5.10 -19.01
N LYS A 5 -3.29 -5.43 -18.25
CA LYS A 5 -1.89 -5.12 -18.60
C LYS A 5 -1.33 -6.04 -19.70
N ARG A 6 -1.83 -7.28 -19.80
CA ARG A 6 -1.45 -8.21 -20.87
C ARG A 6 -1.91 -7.71 -22.25
N TRP A 7 -3.07 -7.04 -22.32
CA TRP A 7 -3.60 -6.50 -23.57
C TRP A 7 -2.74 -5.38 -24.17
N LEU A 8 -2.17 -4.50 -23.34
CA LEU A 8 -1.35 -3.38 -23.83
C LEU A 8 -0.08 -3.87 -24.54
N VAL A 9 0.59 -4.88 -23.99
CA VAL A 9 1.82 -5.46 -24.58
C VAL A 9 1.50 -6.34 -25.81
N GLN A 10 0.24 -6.75 -25.99
CA GLN A 10 -0.20 -7.46 -27.20
C GLN A 10 -0.42 -6.52 -28.39
N ILE A 11 -0.54 -5.21 -28.17
CA ILE A 11 -0.59 -4.22 -29.26
C ILE A 11 0.84 -4.06 -29.81
N PRO A 12 1.12 -4.38 -31.09
CA PRO A 12 2.48 -4.40 -31.62
C PRO A 12 3.23 -3.07 -31.44
N SER A 13 2.53 -1.94 -31.58
CA SER A 13 3.11 -0.59 -31.42
C SER A 13 3.44 -0.21 -29.97
N HIS A 14 2.98 -1.00 -28.97
CA HIS A 14 3.19 -0.75 -27.54
C HIS A 14 4.05 -1.83 -26.88
N ASN A 15 4.47 -2.86 -27.63
CA ASN A 15 5.27 -3.95 -27.09
C ASN A 15 6.74 -3.54 -26.92
N ILE A 16 7.04 -2.95 -25.76
CA ILE A 16 8.41 -2.60 -25.34
C ILE A 16 9.35 -3.80 -25.18
N PHE A 17 8.82 -5.03 -25.23
CA PHE A 17 9.57 -6.28 -25.12
C PHE A 17 9.74 -7.01 -26.46
N SER A 18 9.38 -6.36 -27.58
CA SER A 18 9.43 -6.96 -28.93
C SER A 18 10.83 -7.42 -29.35
N GLY A 19 11.90 -6.82 -28.79
CA GLY A 19 13.28 -7.22 -29.05
C GLY A 19 13.79 -8.41 -28.23
N LEU A 20 12.97 -9.00 -27.35
CA LEU A 20 13.38 -10.16 -26.55
C LEU A 20 13.20 -11.46 -27.31
N SER A 21 14.05 -12.45 -27.01
CA SER A 21 13.80 -13.83 -27.43
C SER A 21 12.49 -14.36 -26.81
N PRO A 22 11.83 -15.36 -27.44
CA PRO A 22 10.60 -15.93 -26.90
C PRO A 22 10.72 -16.41 -25.44
N GLU A 23 11.87 -16.95 -25.06
CA GLU A 23 12.15 -17.43 -23.71
C GLU A 23 12.23 -16.26 -22.72
N ASN A 24 12.96 -15.20 -23.07
CA ASN A 24 13.10 -14.01 -22.22
C ASN A 24 11.79 -13.24 -22.11
N TYR A 25 11.02 -13.15 -23.20
CA TYR A 25 9.69 -12.58 -23.18
C TYR A 25 8.78 -13.32 -22.19
N SER A 26 8.76 -14.65 -22.25
CA SER A 26 7.99 -15.49 -21.32
C SER A 26 8.39 -15.25 -19.86
N LYS A 27 9.70 -15.20 -19.56
CA LYS A 27 10.22 -14.91 -18.22
C LYS A 27 9.78 -13.54 -17.71
N VAL A 28 9.88 -12.49 -18.53
CA VAL A 28 9.44 -11.14 -18.15
C VAL A 28 7.93 -11.12 -17.89
N MET A 29 7.13 -11.77 -18.74
CA MET A 29 5.69 -11.86 -18.53
C MET A 29 5.32 -12.59 -17.23
N GLN A 30 6.07 -13.63 -16.85
CA GLN A 30 5.89 -14.31 -15.56
C GLN A 30 6.23 -13.39 -14.38
N VAL A 31 7.36 -12.68 -14.44
CA VAL A 31 7.76 -11.71 -13.41
C VAL A 31 6.72 -10.61 -13.26
N LEU A 32 6.21 -10.06 -14.37
CA LEU A 32 5.15 -9.05 -14.36
C LEU A 32 3.86 -9.58 -13.73
N LYS A 33 3.39 -10.76 -14.17
CA LYS A 33 2.19 -11.39 -13.60
C LYS A 33 2.32 -11.57 -12.09
N HIS A 34 3.43 -12.13 -11.64
CA HIS A 34 3.72 -12.34 -10.22
C HIS A 34 3.72 -11.02 -9.46
N SER A 35 4.40 -10.00 -9.99
CA SER A 35 4.53 -8.69 -9.34
C SER A 35 3.18 -7.98 -9.18
N ILE A 36 2.30 -8.10 -10.17
CA ILE A 36 0.93 -7.55 -10.10
C ILE A 36 0.10 -8.31 -9.07
N LEU A 37 0.20 -9.63 -8.99
CA LEU A 37 -0.54 -10.41 -7.99
C LEU A 37 -0.05 -10.11 -6.56
N ALA A 38 1.23 -9.80 -6.39
CA ALA A 38 1.81 -9.48 -5.09
C ALA A 38 1.40 -8.12 -4.51
N THR A 39 0.73 -7.25 -5.28
CA THR A 39 0.17 -6.00 -4.73
C THR A 39 -1.13 -6.24 -3.95
N ASP A 40 -1.72 -7.42 -4.06
CA ASP A 40 -2.87 -7.80 -3.23
C ASP A 40 -2.41 -8.03 -1.78
N LEU A 41 -2.98 -7.27 -0.84
CA LEU A 41 -2.64 -7.37 0.57
C LEU A 41 -2.94 -8.75 1.17
N SER A 42 -3.90 -9.50 0.63
CA SER A 42 -4.15 -10.88 1.07
C SER A 42 -2.95 -11.78 0.79
N VAL A 43 -2.28 -11.58 -0.35
CA VAL A 43 -1.04 -12.27 -0.72
C VAL A 43 0.10 -11.83 0.20
N TYR A 44 0.19 -10.54 0.52
CA TYR A 44 1.13 -10.06 1.53
C TYR A 44 0.94 -10.76 2.88
N PHE A 45 -0.29 -10.83 3.41
CA PHE A 45 -0.56 -11.48 4.70
C PHE A 45 -0.24 -12.98 4.70
N GLN A 46 -0.45 -13.67 3.57
CA GLN A 46 -0.08 -15.07 3.42
C GLN A 46 1.44 -15.28 3.40
N LEU A 47 2.19 -14.39 2.74
CA LEU A 47 3.63 -14.55 2.51
C LEU A 47 4.51 -13.94 3.62
N ARG A 48 4.04 -12.91 4.33
CA ARG A 48 4.86 -12.16 5.30
C ARG A 48 5.45 -13.00 6.43
N PRO A 49 4.78 -14.04 7.01
CA PRO A 49 5.40 -14.82 8.09
C PRO A 49 6.65 -15.56 7.61
N ARG A 50 6.57 -16.11 6.40
CA ARG A 50 7.69 -16.79 5.75
C ARG A 50 8.83 -15.83 5.45
N PHE A 51 8.52 -14.63 4.95
CA PHE A 51 9.54 -13.63 4.68
C PHE A 51 10.23 -13.15 5.95
N PHE A 52 9.48 -12.86 7.01
CA PHE A 52 10.05 -12.39 8.28
C PHE A 52 10.96 -13.45 8.90
N SER A 53 10.53 -14.71 8.90
CA SER A 53 11.37 -15.82 9.37
C SER A 53 12.66 -15.95 8.56
N LEU A 54 12.60 -15.82 7.23
CA LEU A 54 13.77 -15.89 6.35
C LEU A 54 14.77 -14.73 6.59
N VAL A 55 14.27 -13.54 6.87
CA VAL A 55 15.10 -12.37 7.19
C VAL A 55 15.75 -12.53 8.57
N GLU A 56 14.96 -12.95 9.56
CA GLU A 56 15.41 -13.16 10.93
C GLU A 56 16.50 -14.23 11.03
N SER A 57 16.33 -15.36 10.34
CA SER A 57 17.34 -16.43 10.29
C SER A 57 18.59 -16.07 9.47
N ARG A 58 18.51 -15.04 8.63
CA ARG A 58 19.55 -14.62 7.67
C ARG A 58 19.92 -15.71 6.65
N GLU A 59 19.00 -16.63 6.35
CA GLU A 59 19.21 -17.76 5.44
C GLU A 59 18.78 -17.46 4.00
N TYR A 60 18.50 -16.19 3.67
CA TYR A 60 18.18 -15.82 2.30
C TYR A 60 19.37 -16.03 1.35
N SER A 61 19.07 -16.42 0.13
CA SER A 61 20.05 -16.70 -0.92
C SER A 61 19.50 -16.22 -2.26
N TRP A 62 20.20 -15.27 -2.88
CA TRP A 62 19.78 -14.68 -4.15
C TRP A 62 20.01 -15.60 -5.35
N GLY A 63 20.69 -16.74 -5.15
CA GLY A 63 20.75 -17.81 -6.15
C GLY A 63 19.42 -18.58 -6.27
N LEU A 64 18.66 -18.68 -5.17
CA LEU A 64 17.40 -19.40 -5.12
C LEU A 64 16.26 -18.56 -5.68
N GLN A 65 15.59 -19.10 -6.70
CA GLN A 65 14.46 -18.42 -7.35
C GLN A 65 13.37 -18.08 -6.34
N GLU A 66 12.99 -19.03 -5.49
CA GLU A 66 11.94 -18.86 -4.50
C GLU A 66 12.20 -17.68 -3.53
N HIS A 67 13.45 -17.52 -3.07
CA HIS A 67 13.83 -16.39 -2.21
C HIS A 67 13.74 -15.05 -2.95
N ARG A 68 14.16 -15.01 -4.23
CA ARG A 68 13.99 -13.82 -5.08
C ARG A 68 12.51 -13.48 -5.31
N GLU A 69 11.67 -14.49 -5.50
CA GLU A 69 10.23 -14.30 -5.71
C GLU A 69 9.54 -13.79 -4.46
N LEU A 70 9.89 -14.33 -3.29
CA LEU A 70 9.38 -13.87 -2.00
C LEU A 70 9.80 -12.41 -1.72
N LEU A 71 11.08 -12.09 -1.90
CA LEU A 71 11.57 -10.72 -1.77
C LEU A 71 10.86 -9.79 -2.77
N ARG A 72 10.70 -10.20 -4.02
CA ARG A 72 9.99 -9.38 -5.02
C ARG A 72 8.56 -9.12 -4.60
N SER A 73 7.84 -10.11 -4.08
CA SER A 73 6.48 -9.90 -3.57
C SER A 73 6.45 -8.82 -2.48
N MET A 74 7.38 -8.91 -1.52
CA MET A 74 7.47 -7.96 -0.40
C MET A 74 7.86 -6.55 -0.87
N LEU A 75 8.76 -6.43 -1.84
CA LEU A 75 9.15 -5.14 -2.43
C LEU A 75 7.99 -4.52 -3.23
N MET A 76 7.18 -5.32 -3.92
CA MET A 76 5.98 -4.83 -4.59
C MET A 76 4.99 -4.25 -3.59
N THR A 77 4.70 -4.98 -2.50
CA THR A 77 3.85 -4.46 -1.42
C THR A 77 4.45 -3.18 -0.83
N ALA A 78 5.73 -3.19 -0.45
CA ALA A 78 6.40 -2.01 0.13
C ALA A 78 6.34 -0.78 -0.79
N SER A 79 6.41 -1.00 -2.11
CA SER A 79 6.29 0.06 -3.11
C SER A 79 4.85 0.61 -3.18
N ASP A 80 3.86 -0.28 -3.12
CA ASP A 80 2.43 0.06 -3.19
C ASP A 80 1.98 0.87 -1.97
N ILE A 81 2.49 0.55 -0.78
CA ILE A 81 2.15 1.25 0.47
C ILE A 81 3.15 2.36 0.85
N ALA A 82 4.09 2.70 -0.03
CA ALA A 82 5.23 3.57 0.27
C ALA A 82 4.85 4.99 0.72
N ALA A 83 3.63 5.46 0.43
CA ALA A 83 3.11 6.75 0.88
C ALA A 83 3.26 6.95 2.39
N SER A 84 3.05 5.87 3.17
CA SER A 84 3.22 5.84 4.63
C SER A 84 4.61 6.24 5.13
N SER A 85 5.63 6.18 4.27
CA SER A 85 7.02 6.59 4.58
C SER A 85 7.41 7.96 4.06
N LYS A 86 6.54 8.65 3.30
CA LYS A 86 6.86 9.93 2.65
C LYS A 86 6.78 11.09 3.65
N PRO A 87 7.37 12.26 3.35
CA PRO A 87 7.24 13.44 4.17
C PRO A 87 5.78 13.77 4.48
N TRP A 88 5.52 14.29 5.67
CA TRP A 88 4.18 14.48 6.21
C TRP A 88 3.16 15.14 5.25
N PRO A 89 3.48 16.24 4.53
CA PRO A 89 2.52 16.85 3.60
C PRO A 89 2.07 15.89 2.50
N VAL A 90 2.96 15.01 2.05
CA VAL A 90 2.66 13.99 1.03
C VAL A 90 1.79 12.90 1.64
N GLN A 91 2.17 12.35 2.81
CA GLN A 91 1.40 11.29 3.45
C GLN A 91 -0.01 11.75 3.82
N GLN A 92 -0.16 12.95 4.38
CA GLN A 92 -1.46 13.50 4.74
C GLN A 92 -2.35 13.66 3.51
N ARG A 93 -1.79 14.17 2.40
CA ARG A 93 -2.53 14.31 1.13
C ARG A 93 -2.98 12.95 0.59
N VAL A 94 -2.08 11.97 0.54
CA VAL A 94 -2.42 10.63 0.04
C VAL A 94 -3.48 9.96 0.92
N ALA A 95 -3.36 10.04 2.24
CA ALA A 95 -4.36 9.49 3.15
C ALA A 95 -5.75 10.10 2.92
N ARG A 96 -5.85 11.42 2.70
CA ARG A 96 -7.12 12.08 2.38
C ARG A 96 -7.71 11.62 1.05
N LEU A 97 -6.89 11.44 0.01
CA LEU A 97 -7.34 10.93 -1.29
C LEU A 97 -7.89 9.50 -1.17
N VAL A 98 -7.15 8.62 -0.49
CA VAL A 98 -7.56 7.23 -0.25
C VAL A 98 -8.87 7.19 0.55
N THR A 99 -9.01 8.00 1.60
CA THR A 99 -10.26 8.09 2.36
C THR A 99 -11.42 8.63 1.54
N ALA A 100 -11.18 9.62 0.68
CA ALA A 100 -12.23 10.14 -0.22
C ALA A 100 -12.74 9.05 -1.19
N GLU A 101 -11.84 8.26 -1.76
CA GLU A 101 -12.21 7.11 -2.61
C GLU A 101 -13.00 6.05 -1.83
N PHE A 102 -12.56 5.71 -0.61
CA PHE A 102 -13.25 4.74 0.23
C PHE A 102 -14.64 5.19 0.67
N ILE A 103 -14.85 6.47 0.92
CA ILE A 103 -16.18 7.00 1.26
C ILE A 103 -17.11 6.89 0.06
N VAL A 104 -16.64 7.25 -1.14
CA VAL A 104 -17.45 7.10 -2.37
C VAL A 104 -17.85 5.65 -2.59
N GLN A 105 -16.96 4.69 -2.31
CA GLN A 105 -17.28 3.27 -2.37
C GLN A 105 -18.30 2.87 -1.28
N GLY A 106 -18.09 3.28 -0.03
CA GLY A 106 -18.99 2.97 1.08
C GLY A 106 -20.40 3.52 0.86
N ASP A 107 -20.53 4.72 0.30
CA ASP A 107 -21.82 5.30 -0.07
C ASP A 107 -22.55 4.47 -1.14
N LYS A 108 -21.82 3.95 -2.14
CA LYS A 108 -22.40 3.05 -3.16
C LYS A 108 -22.86 1.73 -2.55
N GLU A 109 -22.04 1.11 -1.70
CA GLU A 109 -22.40 -0.13 -1.01
C GLU A 109 -23.63 0.04 -0.11
N ARG A 110 -23.73 1.17 0.59
CA ARG A 110 -24.89 1.52 1.40
C ARG A 110 -26.14 1.71 0.54
N ASN A 111 -26.06 2.54 -0.50
CA ASN A 111 -27.23 2.97 -1.28
C ASN A 111 -27.73 1.90 -2.26
N GLU A 112 -26.82 1.12 -2.85
CA GLU A 112 -27.16 0.15 -3.90
C GLU A 112 -27.32 -1.27 -3.36
N LEU A 113 -26.61 -1.63 -2.29
CA LEU A 113 -26.57 -2.99 -1.76
C LEU A 113 -27.11 -3.13 -0.33
N ASN A 114 -27.50 -2.04 0.33
CA ASN A 114 -27.91 -2.01 1.74
C ASN A 114 -26.88 -2.65 2.69
N ILE A 115 -25.58 -2.48 2.38
CA ILE A 115 -24.48 -2.98 3.21
C ILE A 115 -23.98 -1.87 4.13
N GLN A 116 -23.77 -2.17 5.42
CA GLN A 116 -23.16 -1.24 6.35
C GLN A 116 -21.66 -1.05 6.01
N PRO A 117 -21.20 0.17 5.67
CA PRO A 117 -19.80 0.40 5.32
C PRO A 117 -18.86 0.18 6.50
N GLN A 118 -17.62 -0.24 6.21
CA GLN A 118 -16.56 -0.32 7.21
C GLN A 118 -16.17 1.08 7.72
N ALA A 119 -15.55 1.17 8.90
CA ALA A 119 -15.16 2.43 9.54
C ALA A 119 -14.40 3.40 8.60
N LEU A 120 -13.46 2.88 7.81
CA LEU A 120 -12.64 3.67 6.89
C LEU A 120 -13.43 4.17 5.65
N MET A 121 -14.57 3.54 5.37
CA MET A 121 -15.46 3.81 4.23
C MET A 121 -16.73 4.57 4.66
N ASP A 122 -16.91 4.81 5.96
CA ASP A 122 -18.09 5.50 6.49
C ASP A 122 -17.78 6.97 6.71
N ARG A 123 -18.50 7.86 6.00
CA ARG A 123 -18.26 9.31 6.12
C ARG A 123 -18.48 9.84 7.53
N GLU A 124 -19.36 9.20 8.30
CA GLU A 124 -19.69 9.62 9.66
C GLU A 124 -18.52 9.35 10.64
N ARG A 125 -17.60 8.45 10.25
CA ARG A 125 -16.47 7.99 11.06
C ARG A 125 -15.13 8.58 10.62
N GLN A 126 -15.15 9.64 9.81
CA GLN A 126 -13.93 10.34 9.37
C GLN A 126 -13.03 10.82 10.51
N HIS A 127 -13.62 11.16 11.66
CA HIS A 127 -12.88 11.56 12.86
C HIS A 127 -11.96 10.45 13.40
N GLU A 128 -12.18 9.19 13.04
CA GLU A 128 -11.33 8.06 13.41
C GLU A 128 -10.08 7.92 12.52
N LEU A 129 -9.98 8.68 11.43
CA LEU A 129 -8.90 8.57 10.44
C LEU A 129 -7.50 8.59 11.06
N PRO A 130 -7.16 9.50 12.01
CA PRO A 130 -5.84 9.48 12.64
C PRO A 130 -5.51 8.15 13.33
N GLN A 131 -6.45 7.59 14.09
CA GLN A 131 -6.27 6.33 14.80
C GLN A 131 -6.18 5.14 13.83
N LEU A 132 -6.97 5.16 12.75
CA LEU A 132 -6.92 4.16 11.69
C LEU A 132 -5.57 4.18 10.96
N GLN A 133 -5.03 5.37 10.66
CA GLN A 133 -3.71 5.51 10.04
C GLN A 133 -2.57 5.03 10.94
N ILE A 134 -2.65 5.29 12.25
CA ILE A 134 -1.68 4.77 13.23
C ILE A 134 -1.67 3.24 13.21
N ARG A 135 -2.85 2.60 13.27
CA ARG A 135 -2.98 1.13 13.23
C ARG A 135 -2.50 0.56 11.90
N TRP A 136 -2.89 1.19 10.79
CA TRP A 136 -2.42 0.81 9.47
C TRP A 136 -0.88 0.80 9.38
N ILE A 137 -0.24 1.87 9.86
CA ILE A 137 1.22 1.95 9.85
C ILE A 137 1.85 0.93 10.80
N SER A 138 1.30 0.74 12.01
CA SER A 138 1.85 -0.21 12.99
C SER A 138 1.73 -1.67 12.57
N ASP A 139 0.58 -2.05 12.01
CA ASP A 139 0.22 -3.47 11.85
C ASP A 139 0.65 -4.02 10.49
N ILE A 140 0.82 -3.13 9.51
CA ILE A 140 1.04 -3.50 8.10
C ILE A 140 2.36 -2.93 7.58
N CYS A 141 2.58 -1.61 7.70
CA CYS A 141 3.73 -0.95 7.08
C CYS A 141 5.04 -1.21 7.83
N LEU A 142 5.07 -0.93 9.13
CA LEU A 142 6.31 -0.99 9.93
C LEU A 142 6.95 -2.38 9.98
N PRO A 143 6.21 -3.49 10.18
CA PRO A 143 6.82 -4.83 10.21
C PRO A 143 7.56 -5.15 8.90
N LEU A 144 6.98 -4.75 7.77
CA LEU A 144 7.58 -4.93 6.46
C LEU A 144 8.82 -4.04 6.28
N TYR A 145 8.72 -2.74 6.59
CA TYR A 145 9.86 -1.81 6.44
C TYR A 145 11.03 -2.16 7.35
N ASN A 146 10.76 -2.57 8.59
CA ASN A 146 11.80 -3.03 9.51
C ASN A 146 12.49 -4.29 8.98
N SER A 147 11.74 -5.25 8.43
CA SER A 147 12.33 -6.48 7.86
C SER A 147 13.20 -6.17 6.64
N ILE A 148 12.74 -5.29 5.75
CA ILE A 148 13.53 -4.83 4.60
C ILE A 148 14.78 -4.05 5.04
N GLY A 149 14.65 -3.21 6.07
CA GLY A 149 15.76 -2.46 6.67
C GLY A 149 16.83 -3.35 7.31
N GLN A 150 16.43 -4.45 7.95
CA GLN A 150 17.36 -5.46 8.47
C GLN A 150 18.22 -6.09 7.37
N MET A 151 17.65 -6.29 6.17
CA MET A 151 18.40 -6.82 5.02
C MET A 151 19.33 -5.77 4.40
N ASN A 152 18.89 -4.51 4.33
CA ASN A 152 19.67 -3.42 3.78
C ASN A 152 19.43 -2.13 4.57
N PRO A 153 20.39 -1.69 5.41
CA PRO A 153 20.24 -0.51 6.26
C PRO A 153 19.90 0.78 5.50
N LYS A 154 20.21 0.87 4.20
CA LYS A 154 19.83 2.03 3.37
C LYS A 154 18.30 2.18 3.25
N LEU A 155 17.54 1.13 3.52
CA LEU A 155 16.08 1.11 3.47
C LEU A 155 15.43 1.44 4.82
N ASN A 156 16.21 1.63 5.89
CA ASN A 156 15.71 2.08 7.19
C ASN A 156 14.94 3.42 7.12
N ALA A 157 15.27 4.26 6.14
CA ALA A 157 14.55 5.51 5.87
C ALA A 157 13.03 5.31 5.70
N MET A 158 12.59 4.13 5.22
CA MET A 158 11.16 3.83 5.11
C MET A 158 10.49 3.69 6.48
N ALA A 159 11.13 2.95 7.39
CA ALA A 159 10.65 2.76 8.76
C ALA A 159 10.70 4.06 9.55
N GLU A 160 11.79 4.84 9.42
CA GLU A 160 11.94 6.16 10.04
C GLU A 160 10.84 7.13 9.58
N GLY A 161 10.58 7.20 8.28
CA GLY A 161 9.49 8.00 7.72
C GLY A 161 8.12 7.57 8.23
N ALA A 162 7.87 6.27 8.31
CA ALA A 162 6.62 5.72 8.84
C ALA A 162 6.42 6.04 10.33
N LEU A 163 7.47 5.91 11.15
CA LEU A 163 7.44 6.30 12.56
C LEU A 163 7.21 7.80 12.74
N SER A 164 7.84 8.63 11.91
CA SER A 164 7.61 10.08 11.90
C SER A 164 6.14 10.41 11.60
N ASN A 165 5.56 9.77 10.58
CA ASN A 165 4.15 9.96 10.23
C ASN A 165 3.20 9.47 11.33
N MET A 166 3.50 8.38 12.04
CA MET A 166 2.71 7.96 13.21
C MET A 166 2.68 9.04 14.30
N LYS A 167 3.81 9.72 14.56
CA LYS A 167 3.86 10.83 15.52
C LYS A 167 2.98 11.99 15.07
N SER A 168 3.04 12.36 13.78
CA SER A 168 2.17 13.40 13.22
C SER A 168 0.70 13.04 13.34
N TRP A 169 0.32 11.79 13.05
CA TRP A 169 -1.06 11.33 13.25
C TRP A 169 -1.48 11.36 14.72
N ALA A 170 -0.60 10.97 15.64
CA ALA A 170 -0.90 11.00 17.07
C ALA A 170 -1.14 12.43 17.59
N GLN A 171 -0.39 13.42 17.08
CA GLN A 171 -0.62 14.83 17.39
C GLN A 171 -2.01 15.30 16.93
N MET A 172 -2.50 14.79 15.79
CA MET A 172 -3.85 15.11 15.31
C MET A 172 -4.96 14.48 16.16
N THR A 173 -4.70 13.37 16.85
CA THR A 173 -5.63 12.73 17.79
C THR A 173 -5.75 13.53 19.10
N SER A 174 -4.66 14.16 19.53
CA SER A 174 -4.62 14.97 20.76
C SER A 174 -5.18 16.39 20.61
N ASP A 175 -5.48 16.83 19.39
CA ASP A 175 -5.93 18.20 19.11
C ASP A 175 -7.46 18.30 19.30
N PRO A 176 -7.98 19.11 20.25
CA PRO A 176 -9.42 19.20 20.54
C PRO A 176 -10.28 19.67 19.35
N ILE A 177 -9.65 20.30 18.35
CA ILE A 177 -10.29 20.84 17.16
C ILE A 177 -10.80 19.71 16.23
N ASN A 178 -10.09 18.58 16.15
CA ASN A 178 -10.49 17.44 15.31
C ASN A 178 -11.61 16.55 15.91
N GLN A 179 -11.93 16.73 17.20
CA GLN A 179 -13.03 16.01 17.84
C GLN A 179 -14.41 16.60 17.51
N LYS A 180 -14.44 17.85 17.01
CA LYS A 180 -15.64 18.43 16.41
C LYS A 180 -15.49 18.26 14.90
N GLY A 181 -16.25 17.32 14.34
CA GLY A 181 -16.24 17.02 12.92
C GLY A 181 -16.26 18.28 12.08
N VAL A 182 -15.55 18.24 10.94
CA VAL A 182 -15.57 19.30 9.93
C VAL A 182 -17.03 19.57 9.57
N SER A 183 -17.60 20.60 10.17
CA SER A 183 -18.82 21.22 9.68
C SER A 183 -18.45 21.81 8.32
N VAL A 184 -18.90 21.16 7.27
CA VAL A 184 -18.97 21.77 5.94
C VAL A 184 -19.90 22.97 6.11
N SER A 185 -19.32 24.15 6.32
CA SER A 185 -20.06 25.39 6.19
C SER A 185 -20.24 25.64 4.70
N ASP A 186 -21.47 25.46 4.25
CA ASP A 186 -21.96 26.08 3.03
C ASP A 186 -21.65 27.59 3.02
N HIS A 187 -21.54 28.11 1.79
CA HIS A 187 -21.36 29.50 1.36
C HIS A 187 -19.93 29.93 1.03
N GLU A 188 -19.63 29.89 -0.27
CA GLU A 188 -19.24 31.12 -0.96
C GLU A 188 -19.79 31.12 -2.40
N THR A 189 -20.73 32.04 -2.62
CA THR A 189 -21.35 32.40 -3.90
C THR A 189 -20.39 33.30 -4.67
N ILE A 190 -20.17 33.00 -5.96
CA ILE A 190 -20.17 34.00 -7.04
C ILE A 190 -20.96 33.39 -8.20
#